data_AF-B6VRP4-F1
#
_entry.id   AF-B6VRP4-F1
#
_cell.length_a   1.000
_cell.length_b   1.000
_cell.length_c   1.000
_cell.angle_alpha   90.00
_cell.angle_beta   90.00
_cell.angle_gamma   90.00
#
_symmetry.space_group_name_H-M   'P 1'
#
loop_
_entity.id
_entity.type
_entity.pdbx_description
1 polymer ?
#
loop_
_entity_poly.entity_id
_entity_poly.type
_entity_poly.pdbx_seq_one_letter_code
_entity_poly.pdbx_strand_id
1 'polypeptide(L)'
;SASPMLKDQTCTLMKDSIRTFDNVTYRTWLDECEFVVSMDCSQSKQFAVTVKGQAGKRTVRVYTPLQNYYKLYDVKKDSASLTVYNSFDQQQGPDYVLTPGKPAIRLDMLHNTRYHEAHQIFMHDGVVNVVLPKENIRVAFDGHYLKITTSPLFAGKTCGLCGNQDQEFYPEFLDPGMVNLAPNLTAFRDSYSLHNCTDPNPCHDDVCDVDAMAHQRRSPKFLSAGKSEKKSTTYPRFKTLVIRREKEICFSKFPVYECRNGEKPIETQTTDVEIACLRGKILPIARIWANQAEWQIVLQAAHMKTTETLRYEQPARCSA
;
A
#
# COMPACT_ATOMS: atom_id res chain seq x y z
N SER A 1 33.18 -4.57 14.12
CA SER A 1 32.14 -3.69 13.57
C SER A 1 30.79 -4.31 13.88
N ALA A 2 30.00 -3.69 14.76
CA ALA A 2 28.66 -4.19 15.05
C ALA A 2 27.82 -4.05 13.78
N SER A 3 27.28 -5.16 13.29
CA SER A 3 26.25 -5.13 12.24
C SER A 3 25.11 -4.27 12.76
N PRO A 4 24.63 -3.24 12.03
CA PRO A 4 23.49 -2.46 12.50
C PRO A 4 22.32 -3.43 12.68
N MET A 5 21.79 -3.51 13.91
CA MET A 5 20.59 -4.31 14.18
C MET A 5 19.49 -3.86 13.21
N LEU A 6 18.82 -4.83 12.57
CA LEU A 6 17.74 -4.52 11.64
C LEU A 6 16.66 -3.76 12.42
N LYS A 7 16.47 -2.49 12.09
CA LYS A 7 15.51 -1.62 12.79
C LYS A 7 14.09 -2.11 12.49
N ASP A 8 13.22 -2.06 13.48
CA ASP A 8 11.78 -2.33 13.31
C ASP A 8 11.25 -1.59 12.08
N GLN A 9 10.48 -2.28 11.24
CA GLN A 9 9.92 -1.70 10.01
C GLN A 9 8.57 -1.06 10.32
N THR A 10 8.28 0.08 9.70
CA THR A 10 7.10 0.88 10.02
C THR A 10 6.32 1.22 8.75
N CYS A 11 5.04 0.87 8.75
CA CYS A 11 4.06 1.41 7.82
C CYS A 11 3.17 2.44 8.52
N THR A 12 2.74 3.49 7.82
CA THR A 12 1.90 4.56 8.35
C THR A 12 0.78 4.91 7.38
N LEU A 13 -0.46 4.71 7.81
CA LEU A 13 -1.66 5.24 7.16
C LEU A 13 -1.98 6.62 7.75
N MET A 14 -1.97 7.63 6.90
CA MET A 14 -2.31 9.02 7.20
C MET A 14 -3.72 9.32 6.69
N LYS A 15 -4.13 10.59 6.62
CA LYS A 15 -5.46 10.98 6.17
C LYS A 15 -5.79 10.41 4.77
N ASP A 16 -4.99 10.79 3.77
CA ASP A 16 -5.25 10.50 2.34
C ASP A 16 -4.04 9.82 1.67
N SER A 17 -3.16 9.21 2.47
CA SER A 17 -1.93 8.57 1.98
C SER A 17 -1.45 7.46 2.88
N ILE A 18 -0.75 6.49 2.30
CA ILE A 18 -0.03 5.45 3.01
C ILE A 18 1.46 5.58 2.71
N ARG A 19 2.27 5.44 3.77
CA ARG A 19 3.70 5.18 3.66
C ARG A 19 3.97 3.74 4.07
N THR A 20 4.50 2.96 3.15
CA THR A 20 4.71 1.52 3.31
C THR A 20 5.91 1.20 4.21
N PHE A 21 6.14 -0.09 4.47
CA PHE A 21 7.31 -0.52 5.25
C PHE A 21 8.62 -0.12 4.58
N ASP A 22 8.65 -0.19 3.25
CA ASP A 22 9.83 0.12 2.43
C ASP A 22 9.91 1.62 2.09
N ASN A 23 9.18 2.46 2.82
CA ASN A 23 9.23 3.93 2.74
C ASN A 23 8.75 4.51 1.37
N VAL A 24 7.95 3.76 0.62
CA VAL A 24 7.18 4.27 -0.52
C VAL A 24 5.95 5.01 0.02
N THR A 25 5.67 6.21 -0.47
CA THR A 25 4.48 6.97 -0.09
C THR A 25 3.58 7.18 -1.30
N TYR A 26 2.30 6.82 -1.18
CA TYR A 26 1.31 6.97 -2.24
C TYR A 26 -0.02 7.47 -1.68
N ARG A 27 -0.79 8.16 -2.54
CA ARG A 27 -2.13 8.66 -2.19
C ARG A 27 -3.15 7.54 -2.33
N THR A 28 -4.07 7.47 -1.39
CA THR A 28 -5.19 6.52 -1.42
C THR A 28 -6.29 6.99 -0.49
N TRP A 29 -7.54 6.71 -0.85
CA TRP A 29 -8.72 7.03 -0.05
C TRP A 29 -9.36 5.74 0.45
N LEU A 30 -9.68 5.73 1.75
CA LEU A 30 -10.31 4.61 2.45
C LEU A 30 -11.62 5.12 3.06
N ASP A 31 -12.74 4.70 2.48
CA ASP A 31 -14.08 5.14 2.86
C ASP A 31 -14.83 4.04 3.62
N GLU A 32 -16.09 3.78 3.29
CA GLU A 32 -16.97 2.83 3.98
C GLU A 32 -16.57 1.35 3.81
N CYS A 33 -15.56 1.09 2.98
CA CYS A 33 -15.01 -0.24 2.78
C CYS A 33 -13.98 -0.59 3.87
N GLU A 34 -13.91 -1.88 4.19
CA GLU A 34 -12.86 -2.41 5.06
C GLU A 34 -11.72 -2.91 4.18
N PHE A 35 -10.49 -2.51 4.48
CA PHE A 35 -9.31 -2.85 3.69
C PHE A 35 -8.25 -3.53 4.55
N VAL A 36 -7.52 -4.47 3.98
CA VAL A 36 -6.33 -5.07 4.59
C VAL A 36 -5.16 -4.11 4.46
N VAL A 37 -4.77 -3.49 5.59
CA VAL A 37 -3.62 -2.58 5.62
C VAL A 37 -2.32 -3.36 5.62
N SER A 38 -2.22 -4.40 6.44
CA SER A 38 -1.07 -5.31 6.45
C SER A 38 -1.45 -6.63 7.10
N MET A 39 -0.96 -7.75 6.59
CA MET A 39 -1.10 -9.07 7.21
C MET A 39 0.13 -9.94 6.95
N ASP A 40 0.37 -10.95 7.78
CA ASP A 40 1.36 -12.00 7.52
C ASP A 40 0.81 -12.96 6.47
N CYS A 41 1.38 -12.91 5.27
CA CYS A 41 0.97 -13.70 4.12
C CYS A 41 1.75 -15.00 3.98
N SER A 42 2.72 -15.26 4.86
CA SER A 42 3.38 -16.56 4.97
C SER A 42 2.45 -17.66 5.54
N GLN A 43 2.97 -18.86 5.71
CA GLN A 43 2.21 -19.98 6.30
C GLN A 43 1.88 -19.77 7.79
N SER A 44 2.64 -18.92 8.50
CA SER A 44 2.45 -18.72 9.95
C SER A 44 1.21 -17.90 10.30
N LYS A 45 0.72 -17.05 9.38
CA LYS A 45 -0.49 -16.22 9.54
C LYS A 45 -0.54 -15.51 10.91
N GLN A 46 0.57 -14.86 11.28
CA GLN A 46 0.78 -14.34 12.63
C GLN A 46 -0.13 -13.16 13.00
N PHE A 47 -0.55 -12.36 12.02
CA PHE A 47 -1.42 -11.21 12.26
C PHE A 47 -2.13 -10.76 10.98
N ALA A 48 -3.18 -9.96 11.16
CA ALA A 48 -3.71 -9.07 10.13
C ALA A 48 -4.17 -7.75 10.77
N VAL A 49 -4.07 -6.65 10.04
CA VAL A 49 -4.56 -5.33 10.44
C VAL A 49 -5.46 -4.80 9.33
N THR A 50 -6.72 -4.55 9.66
CA THR A 50 -7.68 -3.95 8.74
C THR A 50 -8.10 -2.56 9.21
N VAL A 51 -8.55 -1.74 8.27
CA VAL A 51 -9.10 -0.42 8.54
C VAL A 51 -10.39 -0.23 7.76
N LYS A 52 -11.35 0.46 8.37
CA LYS A 52 -12.60 0.90 7.73
C LYS A 52 -12.88 2.34 8.11
N GLY A 53 -13.36 3.14 7.17
CA GLY A 53 -13.75 4.53 7.39
C GLY A 53 -12.63 5.54 7.17
N GLN A 54 -13.05 6.79 7.03
CA GLN A 54 -12.17 7.95 6.84
C GLN A 54 -11.49 8.38 8.15
N ALA A 55 -10.37 9.09 8.05
CA ALA A 55 -9.67 9.65 9.22
C ALA A 55 -10.63 10.44 10.13
N GLY A 56 -10.53 10.21 11.44
CA GLY A 56 -11.45 10.75 12.46
C GLY A 56 -12.69 9.89 12.71
N LYS A 57 -13.06 9.01 11.77
CA LYS A 57 -14.14 8.00 11.93
C LYS A 57 -13.62 6.57 11.71
N ARG A 58 -12.29 6.39 11.68
CA ARG A 58 -11.64 5.10 11.40
C ARG A 58 -11.95 4.09 12.49
N THR A 59 -12.19 2.86 12.04
CA THR A 59 -12.17 1.68 12.88
C THR A 59 -11.03 0.78 12.42
N VAL A 60 -10.26 0.25 13.37
CA VAL A 60 -9.11 -0.63 13.10
C VAL A 60 -9.36 -1.97 13.75
N ARG A 61 -9.12 -3.07 13.03
CA ARG A 61 -9.09 -4.41 13.65
C ARG A 61 -7.69 -4.99 13.58
N VAL A 62 -7.22 -5.53 14.70
CA VAL A 62 -5.95 -6.25 14.79
C VAL A 62 -6.25 -7.71 15.11
N TYR A 63 -6.05 -8.58 14.12
CA TYR A 63 -6.27 -10.01 14.18
C TYR A 63 -5.03 -10.75 14.67
N THR A 64 -5.26 -11.86 15.37
CA THR A 64 -4.25 -12.79 15.90
C THR A 64 -4.40 -14.18 15.26
N PRO A 65 -3.42 -15.09 15.40
CA PRO A 65 -3.48 -16.42 14.79
C PRO A 65 -4.66 -17.27 15.27
N LEU A 66 -5.17 -16.96 16.46
CA LEU A 66 -6.30 -17.64 17.09
C LEU A 66 -7.66 -17.15 16.56
N GLN A 67 -7.69 -16.45 15.42
CA GLN A 67 -8.90 -15.85 14.84
C GLN A 67 -9.61 -14.84 15.75
N ASN A 68 -8.93 -14.39 16.80
CA ASN A 68 -9.39 -13.32 17.68
C ASN A 68 -8.98 -11.97 17.11
N TYR A 69 -9.76 -10.93 17.36
CA TYR A 69 -9.37 -9.57 16.99
C TYR A 69 -9.69 -8.53 18.06
N TYR A 70 -8.90 -7.45 18.03
CA TYR A 70 -9.13 -6.22 18.79
C TYR A 70 -9.68 -5.16 17.84
N LYS A 71 -10.88 -4.66 18.10
CA LYS A 71 -11.50 -3.58 17.33
C LYS A 71 -11.35 -2.27 18.09
N LEU A 72 -10.68 -1.30 17.47
CA LEU A 72 -10.48 0.05 17.99
C LEU A 72 -11.35 1.04 17.22
N TYR A 73 -12.06 1.92 17.93
CA TYR A 73 -12.91 2.95 17.34
C TYR A 73 -13.17 4.07 18.36
N ASP A 74 -13.81 5.15 17.92
CA ASP A 74 -14.13 6.34 18.74
C ASP A 74 -12.92 6.88 19.53
N VAL A 75 -11.75 6.89 18.89
CA VAL A 75 -10.51 7.37 19.51
C VAL A 75 -10.53 8.90 19.59
N LYS A 76 -10.43 9.41 20.81
CA LYS A 76 -10.34 10.83 21.17
C LYS A 76 -9.10 11.03 22.03
N LYS A 77 -8.77 12.28 22.35
CA LYS A 77 -7.59 12.60 23.18
C LYS A 77 -7.54 11.84 24.52
N ASP A 78 -8.69 11.70 25.18
CA ASP A 78 -8.75 11.19 26.56
C ASP A 78 -9.48 9.84 26.69
N SER A 79 -9.98 9.29 25.58
CA SER A 79 -10.76 8.05 25.59
C SER A 79 -10.72 7.32 24.25
N ALA A 80 -10.79 5.99 24.28
CA ALA A 80 -11.01 5.18 23.09
C ALA A 80 -11.88 3.96 23.40
N SER A 81 -12.62 3.47 22.41
CA SER A 81 -13.42 2.25 22.54
C SER A 81 -12.64 1.06 21.99
N LEU A 82 -12.65 -0.03 22.75
CA LEU A 82 -12.10 -1.33 22.37
C LEU A 82 -13.18 -2.39 22.49
N THR A 83 -13.37 -3.17 21.44
CA THR A 83 -14.08 -4.45 21.54
C THR A 83 -13.13 -5.61 21.30
N VAL A 84 -13.25 -6.67 22.09
CA VAL A 84 -12.47 -7.90 21.93
C VAL A 84 -13.38 -8.99 21.39
N TYR A 85 -13.04 -9.55 20.24
CA TYR A 85 -13.74 -10.71 19.70
C TYR A 85 -12.95 -11.99 19.96
N ASN A 86 -13.65 -12.99 20.50
CA ASN A 86 -13.11 -14.31 20.76
C ASN A 86 -13.78 -15.34 19.86
N SER A 87 -13.00 -15.96 18.97
CA SER A 87 -13.47 -16.98 18.04
C SER A 87 -13.93 -18.26 18.76
N PHE A 88 -13.31 -18.62 19.89
CA PHE A 88 -13.65 -19.80 20.67
C PHE A 88 -15.02 -19.68 21.33
N ASP A 89 -15.35 -18.49 21.83
CA ASP A 89 -16.63 -18.25 22.49
C ASP A 89 -17.72 -17.82 21.50
N GLN A 90 -17.35 -17.59 20.23
CA GLN A 90 -18.20 -17.01 19.18
C GLN A 90 -18.96 -15.74 19.62
N GLN A 91 -18.43 -15.06 20.64
CA GLN A 91 -19.06 -13.91 21.25
C GLN A 91 -18.18 -12.69 21.13
N GLN A 92 -18.82 -11.58 20.78
CA GLN A 92 -18.23 -10.26 20.92
C GLN A 92 -18.25 -9.92 22.41
N GLY A 93 -17.06 -9.71 22.99
CA GLY A 93 -16.95 -9.25 24.38
C GLY A 93 -17.57 -7.86 24.56
N PRO A 94 -17.75 -7.40 25.80
CA PRO A 94 -18.26 -6.07 26.06
C PRO A 94 -17.33 -4.99 25.49
N ASP A 95 -17.88 -3.80 25.27
CA ASP A 95 -17.08 -2.63 24.90
C ASP A 95 -16.33 -2.10 26.12
N TYR A 96 -15.01 -2.00 25.99
CA TYR A 96 -14.12 -1.44 26.99
C TYR A 96 -13.78 0.00 26.62
N VAL A 97 -13.80 0.89 27.62
CA VAL A 97 -13.33 2.28 27.45
C VAL A 97 -11.90 2.39 27.96
N LEU A 98 -10.97 2.60 27.05
CA LEU A 98 -9.58 2.91 27.35
C LEU A 98 -9.47 4.38 27.75
N THR A 99 -8.68 4.66 28.78
CA THR A 99 -8.37 6.03 29.22
C THR A 99 -6.89 6.12 29.60
N PRO A 100 -6.21 7.25 29.33
CA PRO A 100 -4.80 7.42 29.69
C PRO A 100 -4.54 7.15 31.17
N GLY A 101 -3.42 6.51 31.49
CA GLY A 101 -2.99 6.26 32.87
C GLY A 101 -3.74 5.15 33.61
N LYS A 102 -4.81 4.57 33.03
CA LYS A 102 -5.37 3.31 33.52
C LYS A 102 -4.53 2.14 33.00
N PRO A 103 -4.41 1.04 33.79
CA PRO A 103 -3.60 -0.09 33.39
C PRO A 103 -4.05 -0.63 32.03
N ALA A 104 -3.07 -1.07 31.23
CA ALA A 104 -3.31 -1.81 30.01
C ALA A 104 -4.33 -2.92 30.30
N ILE A 105 -5.26 -3.18 29.36
CA ILE A 105 -6.04 -4.41 29.45
C ILE A 105 -5.01 -5.54 29.37
N ARG A 106 -4.75 -6.14 30.53
CA ARG A 106 -4.03 -7.38 30.63
C ARG A 106 -5.07 -8.46 30.42
N LEU A 107 -4.84 -9.30 29.41
CA LEU A 107 -5.78 -10.35 29.02
C LEU A 107 -5.90 -11.47 30.05
N ASP A 108 -5.21 -11.37 31.20
CA ASP A 108 -5.42 -12.19 32.40
C ASP A 108 -6.82 -11.98 33.03
N MET A 109 -7.55 -10.93 32.63
CA MET A 109 -8.95 -10.70 33.01
C MET A 109 -9.98 -11.34 32.05
N LEU A 110 -9.55 -11.95 30.94
CA LEU A 110 -10.44 -12.69 30.04
C LEU A 110 -10.46 -14.18 30.46
N HIS A 111 -11.66 -14.78 30.51
CA HIS A 111 -11.90 -16.14 31.02
C HIS A 111 -11.28 -17.30 30.20
N ASN A 112 -10.23 -17.05 29.41
CA ASN A 112 -9.62 -18.07 28.55
C ASN A 112 -8.09 -18.00 28.63
N THR A 113 -7.50 -18.99 29.29
CA THR A 113 -6.05 -19.15 29.55
C THR A 113 -5.19 -19.35 28.29
N ARG A 114 -5.80 -19.30 27.09
CA ARG A 114 -5.11 -19.41 25.79
C ARG A 114 -4.74 -18.07 25.16
N TYR A 115 -5.17 -16.94 25.73
CA TYR A 115 -4.65 -15.64 25.35
C TYR A 115 -3.24 -15.48 25.90
N HIS A 116 -2.30 -15.12 25.04
CA HIS A 116 -0.94 -14.90 25.49
C HIS A 116 -0.89 -13.76 26.51
N GLU A 117 -0.41 -14.06 27.72
CA GLU A 117 -0.24 -13.16 28.88
C GLU A 117 0.58 -11.87 28.57
N ALA A 118 1.13 -11.79 27.37
CA ALA A 118 1.97 -10.71 26.86
C ALA A 118 1.23 -9.68 25.99
N HIS A 119 -0.02 -9.91 25.58
CA HIS A 119 -0.80 -8.90 24.84
C HIS A 119 -1.07 -7.69 25.74
N GLN A 120 -0.77 -6.50 25.24
CA GLN A 120 -0.96 -5.25 25.98
C GLN A 120 -1.72 -4.26 25.11
N ILE A 121 -2.86 -3.79 25.61
CA ILE A 121 -3.65 -2.74 24.95
C ILE A 121 -3.84 -1.59 25.93
N PHE A 122 -3.32 -0.42 25.59
CA PHE A 122 -3.34 0.75 26.46
C PHE A 122 -3.44 2.04 25.67
N MET A 123 -3.83 3.10 26.35
CA MET A 123 -3.90 4.45 25.77
C MET A 123 -2.88 5.35 26.45
N HIS A 124 -2.14 6.11 25.66
CA HIS A 124 -1.17 7.10 26.13
C HIS A 124 -1.15 8.28 25.17
N ASP A 125 -1.26 9.51 25.70
CA ASP A 125 -1.25 10.76 24.93
C ASP A 125 -2.18 10.77 23.71
N GLY A 126 -3.42 10.29 23.87
CA GLY A 126 -4.40 10.23 22.78
C GLY A 126 -4.17 9.12 21.76
N VAL A 127 -3.16 8.26 21.97
CA VAL A 127 -2.82 7.14 21.08
C VAL A 127 -3.12 5.82 21.75
N VAL A 128 -3.93 4.99 21.10
CA VAL A 128 -4.14 3.59 21.48
C VAL A 128 -2.98 2.76 20.94
N ASN A 129 -2.33 2.00 21.82
CA ASN A 129 -1.24 1.10 21.50
C ASN A 129 -1.69 -0.34 21.75
N VAL A 130 -1.56 -1.18 20.71
CA VAL A 130 -1.73 -2.63 20.77
C VAL A 130 -0.35 -3.25 20.56
N VAL A 131 0.19 -3.89 21.58
CA VAL A 131 1.51 -4.53 21.57
C VAL A 131 1.32 -6.03 21.70
N LEU A 132 1.72 -6.78 20.67
CA LEU A 132 1.59 -8.23 20.58
C LEU A 132 3.00 -8.84 20.39
N PRO A 133 3.75 -9.07 21.49
CA PRO A 133 5.16 -9.45 21.40
C PRO A 133 5.42 -10.79 20.71
N LYS A 134 4.51 -11.76 20.84
CA LYS A 134 4.69 -13.10 20.23
C LYS A 134 4.43 -13.09 18.73
N GLU A 135 3.47 -12.29 18.31
CA GLU A 135 3.12 -12.02 16.92
C GLU A 135 4.10 -11.03 16.28
N ASN A 136 5.03 -10.46 17.06
CA ASN A 136 6.06 -9.53 16.62
C ASN A 136 5.50 -8.26 15.94
N ILE A 137 4.36 -7.75 16.43
CA ILE A 137 3.73 -6.55 15.91
C ILE A 137 3.35 -5.54 17.01
N ARG A 138 3.38 -4.26 16.64
CA ARG A 138 2.84 -3.15 17.43
C ARG A 138 1.99 -2.26 16.53
N VAL A 139 0.82 -1.87 17.02
CA VAL A 139 -0.10 -0.97 16.32
C VAL A 139 -0.35 0.24 17.20
N ALA A 140 -0.18 1.43 16.63
CA ALA A 140 -0.48 2.71 17.29
C ALA A 140 -1.53 3.47 16.47
N PHE A 141 -2.61 3.90 17.10
CA PHE A 141 -3.76 4.50 16.44
C PHE A 141 -4.36 5.65 17.26
N ASP A 142 -4.53 6.81 16.65
CA ASP A 142 -5.06 8.03 17.31
C ASP A 142 -6.44 8.47 16.75
N GLY A 143 -7.09 7.63 15.95
CA GLY A 143 -8.32 7.96 15.23
C GLY A 143 -8.09 8.52 13.81
N HIS A 144 -6.93 9.10 13.54
CA HIS A 144 -6.57 9.70 12.27
C HIS A 144 -5.39 8.97 11.62
N TYR A 145 -4.30 8.77 12.34
CA TYR A 145 -3.09 8.10 11.92
C TYR A 145 -3.06 6.68 12.50
N LEU A 146 -2.75 5.71 11.64
CA LEU A 146 -2.51 4.33 12.01
C LEU A 146 -1.05 4.01 11.67
N LYS A 147 -0.28 3.61 12.67
CA LYS A 147 1.11 3.15 12.52
C LYS A 147 1.19 1.67 12.86
N ILE A 148 1.71 0.88 11.93
CA ILE A 148 1.97 -0.55 12.12
C ILE A 148 3.49 -0.73 12.16
N THR A 149 3.99 -1.36 13.20
CA THR A 149 5.41 -1.67 13.37
C THR A 149 5.57 -3.18 13.47
N THR A 150 6.41 -3.75 12.60
CA THR A 150 6.63 -5.19 12.48
C THR A 150 8.09 -5.51 12.69
N SER A 151 8.35 -6.75 13.12
CA SER A 151 9.72 -7.27 13.19
C SER A 151 10.32 -7.46 11.79
N PRO A 152 11.64 -7.25 11.64
CA PRO A 152 12.49 -7.78 10.57
C PRO A 152 12.15 -9.18 10.04
N LEU A 153 11.62 -10.06 10.90
CA LEU A 153 11.30 -11.46 10.55
C LEU A 153 10.21 -11.59 9.49
N PHE A 154 9.44 -10.53 9.27
CA PHE A 154 8.39 -10.45 8.25
C PHE A 154 8.87 -9.93 6.89
N ALA A 155 10.18 -9.72 6.70
CA ALA A 155 10.68 -9.27 5.40
C ALA A 155 10.29 -10.23 4.26
N GLY A 156 9.65 -9.69 3.22
CA GLY A 156 9.09 -10.44 2.09
C GLY A 156 7.89 -11.33 2.43
N LYS A 157 7.31 -11.21 3.64
CA LYS A 157 6.21 -12.06 4.13
C LYS A 157 4.94 -11.28 4.41
N THR A 158 4.96 -9.95 4.43
CA THR A 158 3.74 -9.16 4.58
C THR A 158 3.02 -9.03 3.25
N CYS A 159 1.72 -8.78 3.28
CA CYS A 159 0.98 -8.25 2.14
C CYS A 159 -0.15 -7.34 2.64
N GLY A 160 -0.75 -6.55 1.75
CA GLY A 160 -1.69 -5.49 2.10
C GLY A 160 -1.25 -4.15 1.53
N LEU A 161 -1.98 -3.09 1.87
CA LEU A 161 -1.66 -1.72 1.45
C LEU A 161 -0.27 -1.22 1.92
N CYS A 162 0.32 -1.85 2.94
CA CYS A 162 1.68 -1.58 3.41
C CYS A 162 2.79 -2.33 2.66
N GLY A 163 2.42 -3.12 1.63
CA GLY A 163 3.31 -3.96 0.83
C GLY A 163 3.96 -5.11 1.58
N ASN A 164 5.15 -5.50 1.12
CA ASN A 164 5.77 -6.79 1.42
C ASN A 164 7.00 -6.75 2.34
N GLN A 165 7.47 -5.55 2.72
CA GLN A 165 8.55 -5.36 3.69
C GLN A 165 9.88 -5.98 3.25
N ASP A 166 10.15 -6.10 1.95
CA ASP A 166 11.37 -6.74 1.45
C ASP A 166 12.56 -5.77 1.32
N GLN A 167 12.41 -4.52 1.78
CA GLN A 167 13.36 -3.41 1.65
C GLN A 167 13.55 -2.94 0.20
N GLU A 168 12.64 -3.31 -0.70
CA GLU A 168 12.62 -2.86 -2.08
C GLU A 168 11.41 -1.96 -2.35
N PHE A 169 11.65 -0.83 -3.02
CA PHE A 169 10.60 0.15 -3.33
C PHE A 169 9.72 -0.26 -4.53
N TYR A 170 10.03 -1.38 -5.21
CA TYR A 170 9.45 -1.74 -6.51
C TYR A 170 8.27 -2.72 -6.44
N PRO A 171 8.36 -3.88 -5.73
CA PRO A 171 7.25 -4.81 -5.57
C PRO A 171 6.25 -4.35 -4.50
N GLU A 172 6.06 -3.04 -4.34
CA GLU A 172 5.22 -2.46 -3.29
C GLU A 172 3.72 -2.70 -3.57
N PHE A 173 3.33 -2.68 -4.85
CA PHE A 173 1.93 -2.70 -5.28
C PHE A 173 1.49 -4.06 -5.82
N LEU A 174 1.90 -5.13 -5.14
CA LEU A 174 1.50 -6.50 -5.50
C LEU A 174 0.02 -6.77 -5.19
N ASP A 175 -0.57 -7.67 -5.95
CA ASP A 175 -1.89 -8.23 -5.65
C ASP A 175 -1.87 -9.06 -4.35
N PRO A 176 -3.04 -9.44 -3.79
CA PRO A 176 -3.10 -10.28 -2.60
C PRO A 176 -2.43 -11.66 -2.79
N GLY A 177 -2.27 -12.10 -4.04
CA GLY A 177 -1.55 -13.31 -4.38
C GLY A 177 -0.03 -13.19 -4.27
N MET A 178 0.50 -11.96 -4.15
CA MET A 178 1.92 -11.65 -4.15
C MET A 178 2.63 -12.05 -5.45
N VAL A 179 1.91 -12.05 -6.57
CA VAL A 179 2.43 -12.49 -7.87
C VAL A 179 2.49 -11.35 -8.88
N ASN A 180 1.41 -10.56 -8.98
CA ASN A 180 1.28 -9.56 -10.04
C ASN A 180 1.27 -8.16 -9.44
N LEU A 181 1.97 -7.23 -10.08
CA LEU A 181 1.81 -5.81 -9.80
C LEU A 181 0.44 -5.33 -10.28
N ALA A 182 -0.23 -4.54 -9.45
CA ALA A 182 -1.46 -3.87 -9.83
C ALA A 182 -1.20 -2.89 -10.99
N PRO A 183 -2.17 -2.74 -11.92
CA PRO A 183 -2.02 -1.85 -13.07
C PRO A 183 -2.04 -0.36 -12.70
N ASN A 184 -2.64 0.00 -11.56
CA ASN A 184 -2.67 1.36 -10.99
C ASN A 184 -3.01 1.30 -9.49
N LEU A 185 -2.95 2.46 -8.81
CA LEU A 185 -3.17 2.57 -7.36
C LEU A 185 -4.61 2.24 -6.94
N THR A 186 -5.61 2.54 -7.77
CA THR A 186 -7.02 2.20 -7.52
C THR A 186 -7.21 0.68 -7.53
N ALA A 187 -6.69 0.00 -8.55
CA ALA A 187 -6.73 -1.45 -8.66
C ALA A 187 -5.95 -2.12 -7.51
N PHE A 188 -4.79 -1.57 -7.13
CA PHE A 188 -4.03 -2.03 -5.97
C PHE A 188 -4.88 -1.94 -4.70
N ARG A 189 -5.45 -0.78 -4.42
CA ARG A 189 -6.31 -0.55 -3.26
C ARG A 189 -7.49 -1.51 -3.24
N ASP A 190 -8.21 -1.61 -4.35
CA ASP A 190 -9.44 -2.39 -4.45
C ASP A 190 -9.17 -3.88 -4.26
N SER A 191 -8.00 -4.37 -4.69
CA SER A 191 -7.59 -5.77 -4.51
C SER A 191 -7.48 -6.18 -3.03
N TYR A 192 -7.27 -5.21 -2.12
CA TYR A 192 -7.21 -5.44 -0.67
C TYR A 192 -8.50 -5.06 0.08
N SER A 193 -9.58 -4.79 -0.64
CA SER A 193 -10.91 -4.57 -0.02
C SER A 193 -11.52 -5.88 0.46
N LEU A 194 -12.21 -5.84 1.60
CA LEU A 194 -12.95 -6.95 2.20
C LEU A 194 -14.45 -6.76 1.95
N HIS A 195 -15.13 -7.85 1.56
CA HIS A 195 -16.52 -7.88 1.07
C HIS A 195 -16.75 -7.08 -0.21
N ASN A 196 -17.86 -7.34 -0.93
CA ASN A 196 -18.21 -6.71 -2.21
C ASN A 196 -18.37 -5.18 -2.06
N CYS A 197 -17.23 -4.50 -2.07
CA CYS A 197 -17.11 -3.06 -2.16
C CYS A 197 -17.58 -2.63 -3.55
N THR A 198 -18.89 -2.43 -3.70
CA THR A 198 -19.42 -1.58 -4.76
C THR A 198 -19.15 -0.14 -4.35
N ASP A 199 -18.00 0.40 -4.79
CA ASP A 199 -17.71 1.82 -4.67
C ASP A 199 -18.83 2.60 -5.40
N PRO A 200 -19.66 3.39 -4.69
CA PRO A 200 -20.70 4.17 -5.36
C PRO A 200 -20.13 5.31 -6.19
N ASN A 201 -18.82 5.62 -6.07
CA ASN A 201 -18.19 6.70 -6.82
C ASN A 201 -16.74 6.34 -7.24
N PRO A 202 -16.56 5.66 -8.38
CA PRO A 202 -15.26 5.19 -8.89
C PRO A 202 -14.31 6.31 -9.37
N CYS A 203 -14.58 7.55 -9.00
CA CYS A 203 -14.09 8.77 -9.63
C CYS A 203 -13.64 9.77 -8.55
N HIS A 204 -12.41 9.61 -8.06
CA HIS A 204 -11.77 10.56 -7.15
C HIS A 204 -10.38 11.05 -7.63
N ASP A 205 -9.91 10.55 -8.77
CA ASP A 205 -8.79 11.15 -9.50
C ASP A 205 -9.34 12.07 -10.59
N ASP A 206 -8.74 13.26 -10.73
CA ASP A 206 -9.10 14.31 -11.68
C ASP A 206 -9.01 13.84 -13.16
N VAL A 207 -9.96 13.04 -13.66
CA VAL A 207 -10.54 13.05 -15.02
C VAL A 207 -11.77 12.13 -14.97
N CYS A 208 -12.94 12.73 -14.75
CA CYS A 208 -14.22 12.05 -14.97
C CYS A 208 -14.73 12.46 -16.36
N ASP A 209 -14.57 11.58 -17.34
CA ASP A 209 -15.24 11.75 -18.63
C ASP A 209 -16.71 11.33 -18.43
N VAL A 210 -17.58 12.31 -18.23
CA VAL A 210 -18.97 12.16 -17.75
C VAL A 210 -19.93 11.50 -18.75
N ASP A 211 -19.47 11.05 -19.92
CA ASP A 211 -20.35 10.48 -20.95
C ASP A 211 -20.48 8.94 -20.92
N ALA A 212 -19.73 8.23 -20.08
CA ALA A 212 -19.71 6.76 -20.13
C ALA A 212 -20.77 6.04 -19.27
N MET A 213 -21.52 6.73 -18.39
CA MET A 213 -22.42 6.06 -17.43
C MET A 213 -23.92 6.14 -17.77
N ALA A 214 -24.31 6.73 -18.90
CA ALA A 214 -25.74 6.86 -19.25
C ALA A 214 -26.37 5.59 -19.85
N HIS A 215 -25.63 4.52 -20.18
CA HIS A 215 -26.14 3.44 -21.05
C HIS A 215 -25.97 2.00 -20.55
N GLN A 216 -26.07 1.74 -19.24
CA GLN A 216 -26.30 0.36 -18.77
C GLN A 216 -27.41 0.25 -17.72
N ARG A 217 -28.61 0.73 -18.10
CA ARG A 217 -29.87 0.17 -17.60
C ARG A 217 -30.78 -0.12 -18.79
N ARG A 218 -30.61 -1.28 -19.42
CA ARG A 218 -31.66 -2.00 -20.16
C ARG A 218 -31.16 -3.41 -20.49
N SER A 219 -31.97 -4.39 -20.09
CA SER A 219 -31.82 -5.83 -20.30
C SER A 219 -31.61 -6.18 -21.78
N PRO A 220 -31.03 -7.34 -22.09
CA PRO A 220 -30.50 -7.63 -23.42
C PRO A 220 -31.61 -7.89 -24.43
N LYS A 221 -31.64 -7.14 -25.51
CA LYS A 221 -32.30 -7.54 -26.76
C LYS A 221 -31.24 -7.60 -27.85
N PHE A 222 -31.17 -8.77 -28.46
CA PHE A 222 -30.48 -9.08 -29.71
C PHE A 222 -30.63 -7.94 -30.71
N LEU A 223 -29.51 -7.56 -31.36
CA LEU A 223 -29.46 -7.10 -32.74
C LEU A 223 -27.99 -7.11 -33.20
N SER A 224 -27.78 -7.67 -34.38
CA SER A 224 -26.49 -7.96 -35.01
C SER A 224 -25.82 -6.74 -35.64
N ALA A 225 -24.52 -6.91 -35.89
CA ALA A 225 -23.67 -6.28 -36.90
C ALA A 225 -23.18 -4.83 -36.65
N GLY A 226 -21.85 -4.71 -36.64
CA GLY A 226 -21.13 -3.44 -36.69
C GLY A 226 -19.72 -3.56 -36.14
N LYS A 227 -18.79 -4.19 -36.88
CA LYS A 227 -17.35 -4.08 -36.58
C LYS A 227 -16.93 -2.62 -36.81
N SER A 228 -16.90 -1.84 -35.73
CA SER A 228 -16.12 -0.60 -35.67
C SER A 228 -14.90 -0.91 -34.80
N GLU A 229 -13.73 -0.99 -35.43
CA GLU A 229 -12.44 -1.05 -34.75
C GLU A 229 -12.23 0.27 -34.01
N LYS A 230 -12.81 0.39 -32.80
CA LYS A 230 -12.41 1.44 -31.87
C LYS A 230 -11.00 1.11 -31.42
N LYS A 231 -10.03 1.94 -31.82
CA LYS A 231 -8.66 1.87 -31.31
C LYS A 231 -8.72 1.84 -29.78
N SER A 232 -8.20 0.77 -29.20
CA SER A 232 -8.23 0.56 -27.76
C SER A 232 -7.29 1.55 -27.09
N THR A 233 -7.84 2.53 -26.37
CA THR A 233 -7.05 3.42 -25.51
C THR A 233 -6.54 2.63 -24.30
N THR A 234 -5.26 2.79 -23.97
CA THR A 234 -4.57 2.09 -22.87
C THR A 234 -3.83 3.09 -21.97
N TYR A 235 -3.43 2.63 -20.78
CA TYR A 235 -2.67 3.44 -19.82
C TYR A 235 -1.17 3.14 -19.93
N PRO A 236 -0.31 4.16 -19.77
CA PRO A 236 1.13 3.99 -19.78
C PRO A 236 1.60 3.19 -18.55
N ARG A 237 2.81 2.62 -18.65
CA ARG A 237 3.44 1.84 -17.59
C ARG A 237 4.68 2.54 -17.06
N PHE A 238 5.12 2.15 -15.87
CA PHE A 238 6.40 2.59 -15.35
C PHE A 238 7.56 2.02 -16.15
N LYS A 239 8.55 2.88 -16.44
CA LYS A 239 9.83 2.49 -17.06
C LYS A 239 10.97 3.38 -16.57
N THR A 240 12.19 2.84 -16.53
CA THR A 240 13.39 3.66 -16.37
C THR A 240 13.69 4.37 -17.68
N LEU A 241 13.74 5.70 -17.65
CA LEU A 241 14.20 6.47 -18.80
C LEU A 241 15.71 6.26 -18.96
N VAL A 242 16.16 5.82 -20.13
CA VAL A 242 17.58 5.63 -20.43
C VAL A 242 18.01 6.60 -21.52
N ILE A 243 18.98 7.45 -21.21
CA ILE A 243 19.54 8.43 -22.13
C ILE A 243 20.97 8.02 -22.44
N ARG A 244 21.24 7.65 -23.69
CA ARG A 244 22.58 7.28 -24.15
C ARG A 244 23.26 8.49 -24.78
N ARG A 245 24.41 8.89 -24.22
CA ARG A 245 25.28 9.97 -24.74
C ARG A 245 26.65 9.39 -25.09
N GLU A 246 27.49 10.15 -25.80
CA GLU A 246 28.80 9.64 -26.27
C GLU A 246 29.73 9.15 -25.15
N LYS A 247 29.73 9.81 -23.99
CA LYS A 247 30.67 9.52 -22.88
C LYS A 247 30.00 9.07 -21.58
N GLU A 248 28.67 9.00 -21.58
CA GLU A 248 27.88 8.68 -20.40
C GLU A 248 26.55 8.03 -20.76
N ILE A 249 26.01 7.27 -19.83
CA ILE A 249 24.64 6.76 -19.91
C ILE A 249 23.91 7.26 -18.68
N CYS A 250 22.76 7.88 -18.89
CA CYS A 250 21.94 8.46 -17.84
C CYS A 250 20.64 7.69 -17.65
N PHE A 251 20.16 7.71 -16.41
CA PHE A 251 18.93 7.04 -15.99
C PHE A 251 18.06 8.02 -15.23
N SER A 252 16.74 7.92 -15.41
CA SER A 252 15.84 8.53 -14.42
C SER A 252 16.04 7.85 -13.07
N LYS A 253 16.15 8.66 -12.01
CA LYS A 253 16.31 8.15 -10.65
C LYS A 253 15.07 7.43 -10.16
N PHE A 254 13.90 7.87 -10.63
CA PHE A 254 12.61 7.25 -10.39
C PHE A 254 11.97 6.85 -11.72
N PRO A 255 11.14 5.81 -11.76
CA PRO A 255 10.47 5.40 -12.98
C PRO A 255 9.54 6.51 -13.49
N VAL A 256 9.47 6.64 -14.81
CA VAL A 256 8.57 7.56 -15.52
C VAL A 256 7.51 6.77 -16.27
N TYR A 257 6.42 7.42 -16.67
CA TYR A 257 5.43 6.79 -17.54
C TYR A 257 5.95 6.64 -18.98
N GLU A 258 5.71 5.49 -19.60
CA GLU A 258 5.94 5.23 -21.03
C GLU A 258 4.83 4.34 -21.60
N CYS A 259 4.40 4.60 -22.84
CA CYS A 259 3.47 3.71 -23.55
C CYS A 259 4.11 2.36 -23.88
N ARG A 260 3.28 1.32 -24.11
CA ARG A 260 3.81 0.00 -24.46
C ARG A 260 4.40 0.00 -25.87
N ASN A 261 5.22 -1.01 -26.17
CA ASN A 261 5.79 -1.18 -27.51
C ASN A 261 4.67 -1.29 -28.55
N GLY A 262 4.66 -0.38 -29.52
CA GLY A 262 3.64 -0.29 -30.56
C GLY A 262 2.52 0.72 -30.28
N GLU A 263 2.46 1.29 -29.08
CA GLU A 263 1.50 2.34 -28.73
C GLU A 263 2.14 3.74 -28.82
N LYS A 264 1.31 4.76 -29.03
CA LYS A 264 1.71 6.17 -29.04
C LYS A 264 0.98 6.95 -27.96
N PRO A 265 1.64 7.96 -27.35
CA PRO A 265 0.99 8.88 -26.44
C PRO A 265 -0.08 9.68 -27.21
N ILE A 266 -1.28 9.75 -26.65
CA ILE A 266 -2.36 10.62 -27.15
C ILE A 266 -2.61 11.82 -26.24
N GLU A 267 -2.11 11.74 -25.00
CA GLU A 267 -2.17 12.80 -24.00
C GLU A 267 -0.87 12.75 -23.19
N THR A 268 -0.27 13.92 -22.94
CA THR A 268 1.00 14.04 -22.20
C THR A 268 0.93 15.13 -21.15
N GLN A 269 1.73 14.97 -20.10
CA GLN A 269 1.94 15.94 -19.04
C GLN A 269 3.44 16.15 -18.83
N THR A 270 3.86 17.41 -18.78
CA THR A 270 5.25 17.75 -18.52
C THR A 270 5.61 17.58 -17.05
N THR A 271 6.72 16.92 -16.75
CA THR A 271 7.23 16.74 -15.38
C THR A 271 8.75 16.88 -15.35
N ASP A 272 9.30 17.46 -14.29
CA ASP A 272 10.74 17.51 -14.05
C ASP A 272 11.21 16.20 -13.41
N VAL A 273 12.12 15.51 -14.09
CA VAL A 273 12.63 14.20 -13.73
C VAL A 273 14.08 14.32 -13.31
N GLU A 274 14.42 13.83 -12.12
CA GLU A 274 15.81 13.75 -11.68
C GLU A 274 16.56 12.65 -12.45
N ILE A 275 17.70 13.02 -13.03
CA ILE A 275 18.54 12.14 -13.84
C ILE A 275 19.90 11.92 -13.18
N ALA A 276 20.38 10.67 -13.20
CA ALA A 276 21.73 10.31 -12.80
C ALA A 276 22.54 9.84 -14.01
N CYS A 277 23.67 10.50 -14.31
CA CYS A 277 24.55 10.16 -15.43
C CYS A 277 25.83 9.45 -14.96
N LEU A 278 26.11 8.29 -15.55
CA LEU A 278 27.24 7.44 -15.20
C LEU A 278 28.29 7.50 -16.31
N ARG A 279 29.53 7.83 -15.95
CA ARG A 279 30.66 8.07 -16.87
C ARG A 279 31.97 7.45 -16.36
N GLY A 280 32.95 7.30 -17.24
CA GLY A 280 34.28 6.79 -16.87
C GLY A 280 34.25 5.33 -16.39
N LYS A 281 34.87 5.04 -15.24
CA LYS A 281 35.06 3.65 -14.74
C LYS A 281 33.75 2.89 -14.47
N ILE A 282 32.64 3.59 -14.26
CA ILE A 282 31.33 2.99 -14.00
C ILE A 282 30.49 2.81 -15.28
N LEU A 283 30.95 3.30 -16.44
CA LEU A 283 30.24 3.15 -17.71
C LEU A 283 29.94 1.68 -18.11
N PRO A 284 30.78 0.68 -17.82
CA PRO A 284 30.44 -0.72 -18.06
C PRO A 284 29.21 -1.18 -17.28
N ILE A 285 29.06 -0.76 -16.03
CA ILE A 285 27.89 -1.06 -15.20
C ILE A 285 26.65 -0.34 -15.76
N ALA A 286 26.82 0.91 -16.19
CA ALA A 286 25.75 1.67 -16.84
C ALA A 286 25.24 0.96 -18.11
N ARG A 287 26.11 0.31 -18.90
CA ARG A 287 25.67 -0.48 -20.06
C ARG A 287 24.81 -1.68 -19.67
N ILE A 288 25.14 -2.36 -18.57
CA ILE A 288 24.34 -3.48 -18.05
C ILE A 288 22.96 -2.98 -17.64
N TRP A 289 22.92 -1.88 -16.88
CA TRP A 289 21.66 -1.26 -16.44
C TRP A 289 20.81 -0.80 -17.62
N ALA A 290 21.43 -0.24 -18.67
CA ALA A 290 20.73 0.19 -19.87
C ALA A 290 20.05 -0.97 -20.61
N ASN A 291 20.63 -2.17 -20.58
CA ASN A 291 20.03 -3.36 -21.18
C ASN A 291 18.92 -3.93 -20.26
N GLN A 292 19.11 -3.87 -18.95
CA GLN A 292 18.09 -4.30 -17.98
C GLN A 292 16.84 -3.42 -18.05
N ALA A 293 16.99 -2.11 -18.27
CA ALA A 293 15.91 -1.14 -18.35
C ALA A 293 14.84 -1.45 -19.42
N GLU A 294 15.11 -2.35 -20.36
CA GLU A 294 14.13 -2.80 -21.36
C GLU A 294 13.03 -3.69 -20.76
N TRP A 295 13.36 -4.47 -19.73
CA TRP A 295 12.50 -5.50 -19.16
C TRP A 295 12.19 -5.29 -17.68
N GLN A 296 12.91 -4.40 -16.99
CA GLN A 296 12.76 -4.11 -15.56
C GLN A 296 13.16 -2.66 -15.23
N ILE A 297 12.74 -2.17 -14.05
CA ILE A 297 13.17 -0.85 -13.55
C ILE A 297 14.57 -0.95 -12.93
N VAL A 298 15.46 -0.04 -13.30
CA VAL A 298 16.83 0.08 -12.75
C VAL A 298 16.79 0.88 -11.44
N LEU A 299 16.51 0.20 -10.33
CA LEU A 299 16.38 0.83 -9.01
C LEU A 299 17.69 1.42 -8.49
N GLN A 300 18.83 0.89 -8.93
CA GLN A 300 20.15 1.35 -8.52
C GLN A 300 20.41 2.80 -8.94
N ALA A 301 19.67 3.33 -9.92
CA ALA A 301 19.71 4.74 -10.31
C ALA A 301 19.21 5.67 -9.19
N ALA A 302 18.25 5.25 -8.35
CA ALA A 302 17.67 6.07 -7.29
C ALA A 302 18.71 6.50 -6.23
N HIS A 303 19.70 5.64 -5.98
CA HIS A 303 20.78 5.87 -5.02
C HIS A 303 21.94 6.71 -5.59
N MET A 304 21.93 6.99 -6.89
CA MET A 304 22.95 7.82 -7.50
C MET A 304 22.69 9.30 -7.23
N LYS A 305 23.76 10.10 -7.26
CA LYS A 305 23.63 11.56 -7.18
C LYS A 305 22.91 12.08 -8.43
N THR A 306 21.92 12.93 -8.22
CA THR A 306 21.27 13.69 -9.30
C THR A 306 22.35 14.51 -10.01
N THR A 307 22.51 14.26 -11.29
CA THR A 307 23.49 14.96 -12.14
C THR A 307 22.83 16.12 -12.86
N GLU A 308 21.58 15.95 -13.26
CA GLU A 308 20.77 16.95 -13.94
C GLU A 308 19.28 16.70 -13.68
N THR A 309 18.45 17.67 -14.03
CA THR A 309 17.00 17.53 -14.05
C THR A 309 16.55 17.67 -15.50
N LEU A 310 15.74 16.73 -15.97
CA LEU A 310 15.20 16.72 -17.32
C LEU A 310 13.71 17.01 -17.29
N ARG A 311 13.29 18.00 -18.07
CA ARG A 311 11.88 18.24 -18.34
C ARG A 311 11.38 17.19 -19.33
N TYR A 312 10.54 16.28 -18.87
CA TYR A 312 10.09 15.10 -19.60
C TYR A 312 8.57 15.13 -19.81
N GLU A 313 8.14 14.89 -21.05
CA GLU A 313 6.72 14.79 -21.42
C GLU A 313 6.23 13.37 -21.15
N GLN A 314 5.61 13.17 -19.99
CA GLN A 314 5.09 11.86 -19.59
C GLN A 314 3.75 11.60 -20.27
N PRO A 315 3.53 10.43 -20.89
CA PRO A 315 2.21 10.02 -21.34
C PRO A 315 1.25 9.94 -20.15
N ALA A 316 0.06 10.47 -20.33
CA ALA A 316 -1.11 10.21 -19.47
C ALA A 316 -1.98 9.10 -20.09
N ARG A 317 -2.05 9.02 -21.43
CA ARG A 317 -2.84 8.01 -22.17
C ARG A 317 -2.13 7.56 -23.45
N CYS A 318 -2.37 6.31 -23.84
CA CYS A 318 -1.74 5.65 -24.99
C CYS A 318 -2.79 5.06 -25.96
N SER A 319 -2.43 4.92 -27.23
CA SER A 319 -3.23 4.24 -28.26
C SER A 319 -2.33 3.44 -29.20
N ALA A 320 -2.80 2.27 -29.63
CA ALA A 320 -2.22 1.52 -30.74
C ALA A 320 -2.42 2.23 -32.10
#